data_AF-A0A961S5C9-F1
#
_entry.id   AF-A0A961S5C9-F1
#
_cell.length_a   1.000
_cell.length_b   1.000
_cell.length_c   1.000
_cell.angle_alpha   90.00
_cell.angle_beta   90.00
_cell.angle_gamma   90.00
#
_symmetry.space_group_name_H-M   'P 1'
#
loop_
_entity.id
_entity.type
_entity.pdbx_description
1 polymer ?
#
loop_
_entity_poly.entity_id
_entity_poly.type
_entity_poly.pdbx_seq_one_letter_code
_entity_poly.pdbx_strand_id
1 'polypeptide(L)'
;TVIVQPGSSVRIVTTGGGGWGDPLKREVERVVYDVQCGVVSKKQAKALYGVVLNKVGRKFAADMKATKALRQQMAKARGKPPMFDRGPYFEKLKKKGAVKHPPGWSDPDHGWHAQLVPSM
;
A
#
# COMPACT_ATOMS: atom_id res chain seq x y z
N THR A 1 15.97 19.43 -23.24
CA THR A 1 16.23 18.23 -24.07
C THR A 1 17.48 17.55 -23.58
N VAL A 2 17.50 16.22 -23.50
CA VAL A 2 18.69 15.43 -23.13
C VAL A 2 19.15 14.66 -24.37
N ILE A 3 20.43 14.75 -24.72
CA ILE A 3 21.02 14.00 -25.84
C ILE A 3 21.37 12.60 -25.35
N VAL A 4 20.85 11.56 -26.03
CA VAL A 4 21.03 10.15 -25.67
C VAL A 4 21.87 9.48 -26.76
N GLN A 5 22.99 8.86 -26.37
CA GLN A 5 23.91 8.21 -27.31
C GLN A 5 23.34 6.88 -27.82
N PRO A 6 23.69 6.46 -29.05
CA PRO A 6 23.32 5.14 -29.56
C PRO A 6 23.72 4.01 -28.59
N GLY A 7 22.82 3.04 -28.38
CA GLY A 7 23.01 1.93 -27.44
C GLY A 7 22.64 2.24 -25.98
N SER A 8 22.25 3.47 -25.65
CA SER A 8 21.79 3.80 -24.30
C SER A 8 20.33 3.37 -24.06
N SER A 9 19.97 3.18 -22.78
CA SER A 9 18.58 2.95 -22.36
C SER A 9 18.04 4.14 -21.56
N VAL A 10 16.78 4.50 -21.81
CA VAL A 10 16.07 5.54 -21.05
C VAL A 10 14.91 4.88 -20.32
N ARG A 11 14.80 5.14 -19.01
CA ARG A 11 13.67 4.68 -18.20
C ARG A 11 12.94 5.88 -17.62
N ILE A 12 11.68 6.03 -18.00
CA ILE A 12 10.77 7.01 -17.41
C ILE A 12 10.01 6.31 -16.29
N VAL A 13 10.08 6.87 -15.08
CA VAL A 13 9.34 6.37 -13.92
C VAL A 13 8.42 7.49 -13.46
N THR A 14 7.12 7.28 -13.62
CA THR A 14 6.09 8.19 -13.10
C THR A 14 5.66 7.75 -11.71
N THR A 15 5.15 8.68 -10.91
CA THR A 15 4.56 8.38 -9.61
C THR A 15 3.14 7.85 -9.78
N GLY A 16 2.72 6.99 -8.87
CA GLY A 16 1.30 6.66 -8.69
C GLY A 16 0.57 7.70 -7.83
N GLY A 17 -0.75 7.53 -7.70
CA GLY A 17 -1.55 8.25 -6.71
C GLY A 17 -1.47 7.63 -5.31
N GLY A 18 -2.03 8.32 -4.32
CA GLY A 18 -2.24 7.77 -2.98
C GLY A 18 -3.44 6.81 -2.92
N GLY A 19 -3.41 5.89 -1.96
CA GLY A 19 -4.56 5.01 -1.67
C GLY A 19 -5.59 5.69 -0.77
N TRP A 20 -6.80 5.14 -0.73
CA TRP A 20 -7.88 5.58 0.17
C TRP A 20 -8.44 4.43 0.98
N GLY A 21 -8.70 4.70 2.26
CA GLY A 21 -9.33 3.77 3.18
C GLY A 21 -8.39 2.67 3.66
N ASP A 22 -8.99 1.68 4.34
CA ASP A 22 -8.28 0.57 4.94
C ASP A 22 -7.97 -0.54 3.91
N PRO A 23 -6.69 -0.87 3.65
CA PRO A 23 -6.32 -1.94 2.71
C PRO A 23 -6.92 -3.32 3.04
N LEU A 24 -7.15 -3.64 4.32
CA LEU A 24 -7.74 -4.93 4.71
C LEU A 24 -9.26 -4.99 4.46
N LYS A 25 -9.88 -3.85 4.11
CA LYS A 25 -11.30 -3.74 3.75
C LYS A 25 -11.54 -3.76 2.24
N ARG A 26 -10.49 -3.64 1.41
CA ARG A 26 -10.62 -3.77 -0.06
C ARG A 26 -11.23 -5.12 -0.45
N GLU A 27 -12.10 -5.14 -1.45
CA GLU A 27 -12.74 -6.38 -1.90
C GLU A 27 -11.68 -7.38 -2.41
N VAL A 28 -11.82 -8.65 -2.05
CA VAL A 28 -10.83 -9.68 -2.34
C VAL A 28 -10.71 -9.88 -3.85
N GLU A 29 -11.84 -9.86 -4.55
CA GLU A 29 -11.97 -10.05 -5.99
C GLU A 29 -11.26 -8.92 -6.75
N ARG A 30 -11.33 -7.68 -6.24
CA ARG A 30 -10.60 -6.53 -6.81
C ARG A 30 -9.10 -6.70 -6.66
N VAL A 31 -8.62 -7.21 -5.52
CA VAL A 31 -7.19 -7.51 -5.33
C VAL A 31 -6.74 -8.65 -6.25
N VAL A 32 -7.56 -9.70 -6.42
CA VAL A 32 -7.28 -10.79 -7.38
C VAL A 32 -7.13 -10.22 -8.80
N TYR A 33 -8.05 -9.34 -9.20
CA TYR A 33 -8.01 -8.66 -10.50
C TYR A 33 -6.74 -7.80 -10.66
N ASP A 34 -6.40 -7.00 -9.65
CA ASP A 34 -5.18 -6.16 -9.66
C ASP A 34 -3.91 -7.01 -9.84
N VAL A 35 -3.88 -8.23 -9.27
CA VAL A 35 -2.79 -9.19 -9.47
C VAL A 35 -2.81 -9.82 -10.85
N GLN A 36 -3.99 -10.15 -11.38
CA GLN A 36 -4.14 -10.67 -12.73
C GLN A 36 -3.67 -9.64 -13.78
N CYS A 37 -3.90 -8.35 -13.53
CA CYS A 37 -3.46 -7.24 -14.38
C CYS A 37 -1.99 -6.83 -14.18
N GLY A 38 -1.27 -7.43 -13.23
CA GLY A 38 0.13 -7.09 -12.94
C GLY A 38 0.33 -5.73 -12.24
N VAL A 39 -0.74 -5.09 -11.79
CA VAL A 39 -0.68 -3.83 -11.01
C VAL A 39 -0.15 -4.10 -9.61
N VAL A 40 -0.49 -5.27 -9.05
CA VAL A 40 -0.06 -5.72 -7.73
C VAL A 40 0.60 -7.09 -7.87
N SER A 41 1.72 -7.33 -7.18
CA SER A 41 2.30 -8.69 -7.14
C SER A 41 1.55 -9.59 -6.14
N LYS A 42 1.60 -10.91 -6.33
CA LYS A 42 1.10 -11.88 -5.33
C LYS A 42 1.66 -11.64 -3.92
N LYS A 43 2.92 -11.23 -3.81
CA LYS A 43 3.57 -10.89 -2.53
C LYS A 43 2.93 -9.65 -1.90
N GLN A 44 2.70 -8.60 -2.68
CA GLN A 44 2.04 -7.37 -2.20
C GLN A 44 0.56 -7.60 -1.85
N ALA A 45 -0.16 -8.44 -2.60
CA ALA A 45 -1.53 -8.84 -2.26
C ALA A 45 -1.63 -9.41 -0.85
N LYS A 46 -0.70 -10.31 -0.49
CA LYS A 46 -0.62 -10.88 0.86
C LYS A 46 -0.19 -9.83 1.90
N ALA A 47 0.87 -9.08 1.64
CA ALA A 47 1.48 -8.20 2.63
C ALA A 47 0.67 -6.93 2.92
N LEU A 48 0.01 -6.35 1.92
CA LEU A 48 -0.68 -5.06 2.03
C LEU A 48 -2.19 -5.23 2.22
N TYR A 49 -2.80 -6.19 1.53
CA TYR A 49 -4.25 -6.39 1.51
C TYR A 49 -4.72 -7.61 2.31
N GLY A 50 -3.78 -8.40 2.85
CA GLY A 50 -4.07 -9.64 3.55
C GLY A 50 -4.70 -10.73 2.67
N VAL A 51 -4.57 -10.63 1.34
CA VAL A 51 -5.18 -11.57 0.38
C VAL A 51 -4.19 -12.67 0.02
N VAL A 52 -4.57 -13.91 0.33
CA VAL A 52 -3.78 -15.11 0.03
C VAL A 52 -4.24 -15.68 -1.30
N LEU A 53 -3.34 -15.71 -2.29
CA LEU A 53 -3.63 -16.15 -3.65
C LEU A 53 -2.95 -17.47 -4.00
N ASN A 54 -3.68 -18.35 -4.65
CA ASN A 54 -3.16 -19.55 -5.30
C ASN A 54 -3.20 -19.36 -6.81
N LYS A 55 -2.21 -19.93 -7.51
CA LYS A 55 -2.17 -19.91 -8.97
C LYS A 55 -2.88 -21.18 -9.46
N VAL A 56 -3.91 -21.01 -10.28
CA VAL A 56 -4.69 -22.09 -10.89
C VAL A 56 -4.52 -21.94 -12.40
N GLY A 57 -3.61 -22.74 -12.97
CA GLY A 57 -3.19 -22.59 -14.35
C GLY A 57 -2.60 -21.19 -14.61
N ARG A 58 -3.26 -20.40 -15.48
CA ARG A 58 -2.85 -19.02 -15.82
C ARG A 58 -3.58 -17.93 -15.01
N LYS A 59 -4.48 -18.32 -14.11
CA LYS A 59 -5.28 -17.39 -13.30
C LYS A 59 -4.88 -17.43 -11.83
N PHE A 60 -5.19 -16.35 -11.11
CA PHE A 60 -5.14 -16.34 -9.65
C PHE A 60 -6.53 -16.56 -9.06
N ALA A 61 -6.58 -17.31 -7.96
CA ALA A 61 -7.78 -17.49 -7.14
C ALA A 61 -7.43 -17.21 -5.68
N ALA A 62 -8.31 -16.53 -4.96
CA ALA A 62 -8.14 -16.28 -3.54
C ALA A 62 -8.48 -17.52 -2.70
N ASP A 63 -7.64 -17.83 -1.73
CA ASP A 63 -8.00 -18.72 -0.63
C ASP A 63 -8.79 -17.88 0.40
N MET A 64 -10.11 -18.03 0.40
CA MET A 64 -10.99 -17.24 1.26
C MET A 64 -10.76 -17.52 2.75
N LYS A 65 -10.45 -18.77 3.11
CA LYS A 65 -10.21 -19.17 4.50
C LYS A 65 -8.91 -18.57 5.00
N ALA A 66 -7.82 -18.73 4.24
CA ALA A 66 -6.53 -18.15 4.59
C ALA A 66 -6.55 -16.62 4.57
N THR A 67 -7.26 -16.01 3.61
CA THR A 67 -7.44 -14.56 3.52
C THR A 67 -8.18 -14.01 4.74
N LYS A 68 -9.28 -14.64 5.15
CA LYS A 68 -10.03 -14.22 6.35
C LYS A 68 -9.17 -14.31 7.61
N ALA A 69 -8.45 -15.42 7.80
CA ALA A 69 -7.57 -15.62 8.94
C ALA A 69 -6.43 -14.58 8.97
N LEU A 70 -5.79 -14.34 7.82
CA LEU A 70 -4.70 -13.37 7.71
C LEU A 70 -5.18 -11.94 7.97
N ARG A 71 -6.32 -11.53 7.39
CA ARG A 71 -6.90 -10.20 7.65
C ARG A 71 -7.24 -10.00 9.12
N GLN A 72 -7.81 -11.02 9.79
CA GLN A 72 -8.07 -10.96 11.22
C GLN A 72 -6.79 -10.82 12.05
N GLN A 73 -5.75 -11.59 11.72
CA GLN A 73 -4.45 -11.49 12.38
C GLN A 73 -3.83 -10.10 12.18
N MET A 74 -3.78 -9.61 10.95
CA MET A 74 -3.22 -8.29 10.62
C MET A 74 -4.01 -7.16 11.29
N ALA A 75 -5.35 -7.25 11.32
CA ALA A 75 -6.20 -6.26 11.97
C ALA A 75 -6.00 -6.23 13.49
N LYS A 76 -5.75 -7.37 14.14
CA LYS A 76 -5.41 -7.43 15.56
C LYS A 76 -4.00 -6.91 15.86
N ALA A 77 -3.06 -7.17 14.96
CA ALA A 77 -1.66 -6.79 15.13
C ALA A 77 -1.38 -5.32 14.85
N ARG A 78 -2.09 -4.71 13.89
CA ARG A 78 -1.96 -3.29 13.59
C ARG A 78 -2.93 -2.51 14.49
N GLY A 79 -2.42 -1.57 15.27
CA GLY A 79 -3.24 -0.66 16.06
C GLY A 79 -4.11 0.27 15.20
N LYS A 80 -4.50 1.42 15.76
CA LYS A 80 -5.32 2.39 15.02
C LYS A 80 -4.53 2.92 13.80
N PRO A 81 -5.04 2.76 12.56
CA PRO A 81 -4.31 3.20 11.38
C PRO A 81 -4.14 4.73 11.37
N PRO A 82 -2.99 5.24 10.88
CA PRO A 82 -2.81 6.67 10.69
C PRO A 82 -3.76 7.18 9.60
N MET A 83 -4.10 8.48 9.64
CA MET A 83 -4.88 9.11 8.56
C MET A 83 -4.09 9.14 7.24
N PHE A 84 -2.79 9.41 7.34
CA PHE A 84 -1.87 9.43 6.19
C PHE A 84 -0.74 8.42 6.40
N ASP A 85 -0.69 7.38 5.58
CA ASP A 85 0.47 6.49 5.49
C ASP A 85 1.32 6.90 4.28
N ARG A 86 2.45 7.56 4.55
CA ARG A 86 3.42 8.00 3.54
C ARG A 86 4.54 6.96 3.30
N GLY A 87 4.43 5.81 3.93
CA GLY A 87 5.34 4.69 3.78
C GLY A 87 6.67 4.82 4.56
N PRO A 88 7.44 3.72 4.63
CA PRO A 88 8.62 3.61 5.50
C PRO A 88 9.77 4.54 5.09
N TYR A 89 9.83 4.95 3.83
CA TYR A 89 10.84 5.90 3.36
C TYR A 89 10.63 7.30 3.94
N PHE A 90 9.38 7.79 3.93
CA PHE A 90 9.04 9.08 4.53
C PHE A 90 9.33 9.08 6.04
N GLU A 91 8.95 8.02 6.74
CA GLU A 91 9.26 7.85 8.16
C GLU A 91 10.76 7.90 8.46
N LYS A 92 11.59 7.31 7.59
CA LYS A 92 13.05 7.38 7.70
C LYS A 92 13.56 8.81 7.51
N LEU A 93 13.02 9.57 6.58
CA LEU A 93 13.41 10.98 6.35
C LEU A 93 13.02 11.87 7.53
N LYS A 94 11.80 11.68 8.04
CA LYS A 94 11.27 12.39 9.20
C LYS A 94 12.14 12.17 10.44
N LYS A 95 12.50 10.91 10.74
CA LYS A 95 13.40 10.56 11.85
C LYS A 95 14.80 11.17 11.74
N LYS A 96 15.25 11.45 10.51
CA LYS A 96 16.53 12.13 10.24
C LYS A 96 16.44 13.66 10.33
N GLY A 97 15.28 14.23 10.66
CA GLY A 97 15.06 15.68 10.68
C GLY A 97 15.10 16.32 9.28
N ALA A 98 14.96 15.53 8.21
CA ALA A 98 14.98 16.04 6.84
C ALA A 98 13.67 16.76 6.46
N VAL A 99 12.59 16.52 7.21
CA VAL A 99 11.31 17.21 7.06
C VAL A 99 11.31 18.42 7.99
N LYS A 100 11.32 19.62 7.41
CA LYS A 100 11.26 20.89 8.15
C LYS A 100 9.86 21.49 8.00
N HIS A 101 9.31 21.96 9.11
CA HIS A 101 8.05 22.68 9.14
C HIS A 101 8.28 24.19 9.31
N PRO A 102 7.36 25.05 8.85
CA PRO A 102 7.43 26.47 9.12
C PRO A 102 7.44 26.78 10.63
N PRO A 103 7.95 27.95 11.05
CA PRO A 103 7.88 28.37 12.45
C PRO A 103 6.45 28.31 13.00
N GLY A 104 6.29 27.78 14.22
CA GLY A 104 4.99 27.62 14.88
C GLY A 104 4.15 26.43 14.42
N TRP A 105 4.63 25.61 13.47
CA TRP A 105 3.95 24.39 13.05
C TRP A 105 4.47 23.16 13.79
N SER A 106 3.54 22.32 14.23
CA SER A 106 3.81 20.94 14.59
C SER A 106 3.65 20.02 13.38
N ASP A 107 4.12 18.78 13.52
CA ASP A 107 3.92 17.73 12.54
C ASP A 107 2.43 17.53 12.23
N PRO A 108 1.99 17.73 10.98
CA PRO A 108 0.58 17.66 10.60
C PRO A 108 0.02 16.25 10.60
N ASP A 109 0.86 15.21 10.58
CA ASP A 109 0.41 13.82 10.60
C ASP A 109 0.23 13.31 12.06
N HIS A 110 0.79 14.01 13.06
CA HIS A 110 0.76 13.59 14.45
C HIS A 110 -0.66 13.68 15.05
N GLY A 111 -1.13 12.60 15.67
CA GLY A 111 -2.45 12.54 16.33
C GLY A 111 -3.64 12.35 15.38
N TRP A 112 -3.42 12.38 14.06
CA TRP A 112 -4.47 12.17 13.07
C TRP A 112 -4.56 10.69 12.67
N HIS A 113 -5.65 10.05 13.06
CA HIS A 113 -5.92 8.64 12.78
C HIS A 113 -7.11 8.47 11.84
N ALA A 114 -7.05 7.47 10.98
CA ALA A 114 -8.16 7.15 10.10
C ALA A 114 -9.40 6.74 10.91
N GLN A 115 -10.55 7.29 10.55
CA GLN A 115 -11.83 6.86 11.07
C GLN A 115 -12.27 5.62 10.30
N LEU A 116 -12.31 4.48 10.99
CA LEU A 116 -12.83 3.25 10.40
C LEU A 116 -14.35 3.35 10.37
N VAL A 117 -14.91 3.60 9.19
CA VAL A 117 -16.36 3.48 8.99
C VAL A 117 -16.78 2.03 9.26
N PRO A 118 -17.83 1.78 10.07
CA PRO A 118 -18.40 0.45 10.21
C PRO A 118 -18.81 -0.08 8.83
N SER A 119 -18.59 -1.37 8.60
CA SER A 119 -19.18 -2.04 7.43
C SER A 119 -20.70 -1.95 7.54
N MET A 120 -21.37 -1.39 6.54
CA MET A 120 -22.83 -1.47 6.36
C MET A 120 -23.29 -2.93 6.27
#